data_AF-A0A158IDH6-F1
#
_entry.id   AF-A0A158IDH6-F1
#
_cell.length_a   1.000
_cell.length_b   1.000
_cell.length_c   1.000
_cell.angle_alpha   90.00
_cell.angle_beta   90.00
_cell.angle_gamma   90.00
#
_symmetry.space_group_name_H-M   'P 1'
#
loop_
_entity.id
_entity.type
_entity.pdbx_description
1 polymer ?
#
loop_
_entity_poly.entity_id
_entity_poly.type
_entity_poly.pdbx_seq_one_letter_code
_entity_poly.pdbx_strand_id
1 'polypeptide(L)' 'MSHARHLIDDWRIEYNNERPHGSLGYLAPVQFAKAHEAKELLTSDSNGASY' A
#
# COMPACT_ATOMS: atom_id res chain seq x y z
N MET A 1 -4.07 -26.92 13.66
CA MET A 1 -4.48 -25.51 13.37
C MET A 1 -3.33 -24.62 12.88
N SER A 2 -2.06 -25.03 12.93
CA SER A 2 -0.92 -24.23 12.45
C SER A 2 -0.82 -24.11 10.93
N HIS A 3 -1.18 -25.16 10.18
CA HIS A 3 -1.02 -25.19 8.72
C HIS A 3 -1.88 -24.15 7.99
N ALA A 4 -3.15 -24.02 8.38
CA ALA A 4 -4.05 -23.03 7.77
C ALA A 4 -3.59 -21.58 8.03
N ARG A 5 -2.96 -21.31 9.17
CA ARG A 5 -2.42 -19.98 9.47
C ARG A 5 -1.27 -19.64 8.52
N HIS A 6 -0.32 -20.55 8.34
CA HIS A 6 0.80 -20.35 7.43
C HIS A 6 0.34 -20.10 5.99
N LEU A 7 -0.60 -20.90 5.49
CA LEU A 7 -1.13 -20.71 4.13
C LEU A 7 -1.76 -19.33 3.93
N ILE A 8 -2.50 -18.82 4.92
CA ILE A 8 -3.10 -17.49 4.86
C ILE A 8 -2.04 -16.40 4.93
N ASP A 9 -1.04 -16.56 5.80
CA ASP A 9 0.04 -15.58 5.95
C ASP A 9 0.89 -15.50 4.68
N ASP A 10 1.25 -16.65 4.09
CA ASP A 10 1.98 -16.73 2.83
C ASP A 10 1.20 -16.06 1.70
N TRP A 11 -0.10 -16.39 1.58
CA TRP A 11 -0.96 -15.77 0.56
C TRP A 11 -1.09 -14.26 0.75
N ARG A 12 -1.18 -13.79 2.01
CA ARG A 12 -1.26 -12.35 2.31
C ARG A 12 0.02 -11.63 1.91
N ILE A 13 1.19 -12.25 2.12
CA ILE A 13 2.48 -11.68 1.74
C ILE A 13 2.57 -11.58 0.20
N GLU A 14 2.24 -12.65 -0.52
CA GLU A 14 2.23 -12.67 -1.99
C GLU A 14 1.29 -11.60 -2.55
N TYR A 15 0.05 -11.55 -2.06
CA TYR A 15 -0.95 -10.58 -2.53
C TYR A 15 -0.49 -9.13 -2.33
N ASN A 16 0.07 -8.83 -1.17
CA ASN A 16 0.48 -7.45 -0.84
C ASN A 16 1.72 -6.99 -1.60
N ASN A 17 2.62 -7.90 -1.96
CA ASN A 17 3.92 -7.55 -2.56
C ASN A 17 4.00 -7.79 -4.07
N GLU A 18 3.32 -8.81 -4.59
CA GLU A 18 3.61 -9.33 -5.94
C GLU A 18 2.43 -9.20 -6.90
N ARG A 19 1.20 -9.03 -6.40
CA ARG A 19 0.00 -9.00 -7.25
C ARG A 19 -0.38 -7.57 -7.64
N PRO A 20 -0.14 -7.13 -8.89
CA PRO A 20 -0.57 -5.82 -9.35
C PRO A 20 -2.09 -5.78 -9.52
N HIS A 21 -2.71 -4.67 -9.10
CA HIS A 21 -4.15 -4.49 -9.20
C HIS A 21 -4.49 -3.30 -10.12
N GLY A 22 -5.39 -3.50 -11.09
CA GLY A 22 -5.72 -2.48 -12.09
C GLY A 22 -6.28 -1.19 -11.48
N SER A 23 -7.08 -1.27 -10.40
CA SER A 23 -7.58 -0.08 -9.69
C SER A 23 -6.50 0.69 -8.93
N LEU A 24 -5.34 0.07 -8.67
CA LEU A 24 -4.16 0.70 -8.07
C LEU A 24 -3.17 1.18 -9.14
N GLY A 25 -3.58 1.21 -10.42
CA GLY A 25 -2.72 1.57 -11.54
C GLY A 25 -1.72 0.48 -11.91
N TYR A 26 -2.09 -0.79 -11.75
CA TYR A 26 -1.21 -1.95 -11.93
C TYR A 26 -0.03 -2.00 -10.95
N LEU A 27 -0.21 -1.44 -9.76
CA LEU A 27 0.74 -1.55 -8.65
C LEU A 27 0.28 -2.60 -7.65
N ALA A 28 1.23 -3.25 -7.00
CA ALA A 28 0.95 -4.07 -5.82
C ALA A 28 0.54 -3.15 -4.65
N PRO A 29 -0.27 -3.64 -3.69
CA PRO A 29 -0.73 -2.85 -2.55
C PRO A 29 0.39 -2.12 -1.80
N VAL A 30 1.54 -2.77 -1.56
CA VAL A 30 2.70 -2.15 -0.89
C VAL A 30 3.32 -1.03 -1.73
N GLN A 31 3.38 -1.20 -3.05
CA GLN A 31 3.91 -0.17 -3.95
C GLN A 31 2.99 1.05 -4.01
N PHE A 32 1.68 0.81 -4.04
CA PHE A 32 0.68 1.86 -4.00
C PHE A 32 0.75 2.66 -2.68
N ALA A 33 0.82 1.97 -1.54
CA ALA A 33 0.94 2.62 -0.23
C ALA A 33 2.19 3.53 -0.15
N LYS A 34 3.35 3.04 -0.60
CA LYS A 34 4.60 3.82 -0.66
C LYS A 34 4.48 5.05 -1.56
N ALA A 35 3.85 4.90 -2.74
CA ALA A 35 3.63 6.02 -3.65
C ALA A 35 2.68 7.06 -3.05
N HIS A 36 1.66 6.62 -2.32
CA HIS A 36 0.71 7.50 -1.64
C HIS A 36 1.35 8.24 -0.46
N GLU A 37 2.11 7.55 0.38
CA GLU A 37 2.86 8.17 1.49
C GLU A 37 3.84 9.25 0.97
N ALA A 38 4.58 8.96 -0.10
CA ALA A 38 5.46 9.94 -0.73
C ALA A 38 4.71 11.16 -1.27
N LYS A 39 3.50 10.95 -1.81
CA LYS A 39 2.63 12.04 -2.30
C LYS A 39 2.10 12.90 -1.17
N GLU A 40 1.66 12.30 -0.07
CA GLU A 40 1.18 13.01 1.13
C GLU A 40 2.30 13.86 1.78
N LEU A 41 3.51 13.31 1.85
CA LEU A 41 4.67 14.06 2.35
C LEU A 41 5.03 15.28 1.49
N LEU A 42 4.81 15.22 0.17
CA LEU A 42 5.08 16.33 -0.75
C LEU A 42 3.98 17.42 -0.75
N THR A 43 2.79 17.14 -0.22
CA THR A 43 1.67 18.12 -0.13
C THR A 43 1.48 18.71 1.26
N SER A 44 2.22 18.22 2.27
CA SER A 44 2.10 18.68 3.67
C SER A 44 2.61 20.10 3.92
N ASP A 45 3.27 20.74 2.95
CA ASP A 45 3.68 22.15 3.01
C ASP A 45 2.58 23.12 2.53
N SER A 46 1.33 22.67 2.42
CA SER A 46 0.19 23.54 2.13
C SER A 46 -0.24 24.34 3.38
N ASN A 47 0.56 25.37 3.66
CA ASN A 47 0.20 26.68 4.19
C ASN A 47 -1.10 26.75 5.01
N GLY A 48 -1.00 26.44 6.31
CA GLY A 48 -1.98 26.85 7.32
C GLY A 48 -1.87 28.35 7.63
N ALA A 49 -2.07 29.20 6.63
CA ALA A 49 -2.23 30.64 6.80
C ALA A 49 -3.61 31.03 6.28
N SER A 50 -4.60 30.97 7.16
CA SER A 50 -5.93 31.53 6.92
C SER A 50 -6.29 32.45 8.08
N TYR A 51 -6.24 33.75 7.77
CA TYR A 51 -6.86 34.96 8.35
C TYR A 51 -7.16 35.02 9.86
#